data_AF-A0A373TIA3-F1
#
_entry.id   AF-A0A373TIA3-F1
#
_cell.length_a   1.000
_cell.length_b   1.000
_cell.length_c   1.000
_cell.angle_alpha   90.00
_cell.angle_beta   90.00
_cell.angle_gamma   90.00
#
_symmetry.space_group_name_H-M   'P 1'
#
loop_
_entity.id
_entity.type
_entity.pdbx_description
1 polymer ?
#
loop_
_entity_poly.entity_id
_entity_poly.type
_entity_poly.pdbx_seq_one_letter_code
_entity_poly.pdbx_strand_id
1 'polypeptide(L)'
;MSKKKEIISLIIGFVGAVAGLYGVMSFNRFVLMSLPIGIRMVCMILTYWLIALIPAIVMIVNKDKLTDYGFSKEKIGMQIIVGILIGTVMSVLLTLIPHQIGFGEFVDSGKRYKYLWQFIYEFFYCIFAIGLVEEFVFRGFIFEKIKRVAGKDIIAVIISSIFFGVFHFFSGNLVQMVMTACIGAFFCFCRLKIKNSSTLSLIIGHGVYDALITVFASALL
;
A
#
# COMPACT_ATOMS: atom_id res chain seq x y z
N MET A 1 13.57 -1.85 23.18
CA MET A 1 12.88 -3.15 23.32
C MET A 1 13.86 -4.28 23.07
N SER A 2 13.66 -5.47 23.65
CA SER A 2 14.52 -6.63 23.36
C SER A 2 14.29 -7.14 21.93
N LYS A 3 15.34 -7.63 21.26
CA LYS A 3 15.23 -8.21 19.89
C LYS A 3 14.14 -9.29 19.79
N LYS A 4 14.02 -10.13 20.83
CA LYS A 4 12.97 -11.16 20.91
C LYS A 4 11.57 -10.56 20.84
N LYS A 5 11.31 -9.44 21.53
CA LYS A 5 10.00 -8.78 21.51
C LYS A 5 9.69 -8.17 20.13
N GLU A 6 10.68 -7.62 19.45
CA GLU A 6 10.52 -7.08 18.09
C GLU A 6 10.20 -8.19 17.08
N ILE A 7 10.87 -9.36 17.18
CA ILE A 7 10.57 -10.53 16.33
C ILE A 7 9.14 -11.03 16.57
N ILE A 8 8.72 -11.18 17.82
CA ILE A 8 7.35 -11.59 18.16
C ILE A 8 6.34 -10.58 17.60
N SER A 9 6.60 -9.29 17.76
CA SER A 9 5.74 -8.23 17.24
C SER A 9 5.63 -8.28 15.71
N LEU A 10 6.75 -8.51 15.02
CA LEU A 10 6.80 -8.66 13.57
C LEU A 10 5.95 -9.85 13.11
N ILE A 11 6.12 -11.02 13.73
CA ILE A 11 5.37 -12.23 13.39
C ILE A 11 3.87 -12.02 13.60
N ILE A 12 3.46 -11.54 14.78
CA ILE A 12 2.05 -11.30 15.10
C ILE A 12 1.45 -10.26 14.14
N GLY A 13 2.16 -9.17 13.87
CA GLY A 13 1.69 -8.13 12.95
C GLY A 13 1.53 -8.64 11.52
N PHE A 14 2.51 -9.37 10.99
CA PHE A 14 2.42 -9.91 9.62
C PHE A 14 1.34 -10.98 9.48
N VAL A 15 1.28 -11.96 10.40
CA VAL A 15 0.23 -12.99 10.39
C VAL A 15 -1.15 -12.35 10.56
N GLY A 16 -1.27 -11.36 11.44
CA GLY A 16 -2.50 -10.60 11.64
C GLY A 16 -2.93 -9.81 10.39
N ALA A 17 -1.99 -9.22 9.65
CA ALA A 17 -2.27 -8.55 8.39
C ALA A 17 -2.76 -9.54 7.32
N VAL A 18 -2.15 -10.72 7.22
CA VAL A 18 -2.58 -11.79 6.31
C VAL A 18 -3.98 -12.32 6.69
N ALA A 19 -4.25 -12.50 7.98
CA ALA A 19 -5.59 -12.86 8.46
C ALA A 19 -6.63 -11.77 8.13
N GLY A 20 -6.26 -10.50 8.30
CA GLY A 20 -7.07 -9.35 7.90
C GLY A 20 -7.38 -9.35 6.40
N LEU A 21 -6.37 -9.62 5.55
CA LEU A 21 -6.56 -9.75 4.10
C LEU A 21 -7.52 -10.88 3.74
N TYR A 22 -7.35 -12.05 4.36
CA TYR A 22 -8.28 -13.16 4.17
C TYR A 22 -9.71 -12.79 4.58
N GLY A 23 -9.87 -12.03 5.67
CA GLY A 23 -11.14 -11.46 6.10
C GLY A 23 -11.74 -10.51 5.06
N VAL A 24 -10.95 -9.59 4.51
CA VAL A 24 -11.36 -8.68 3.43
C VAL A 24 -11.83 -9.46 2.21
N MET A 25 -11.05 -10.45 1.76
CA MET A 25 -11.39 -11.27 0.60
C MET A 25 -12.68 -12.07 0.81
N SER A 26 -12.83 -12.67 1.99
CA SER A 26 -14.02 -13.45 2.36
C SER A 26 -15.25 -12.54 2.41
N PHE A 27 -15.14 -11.37 3.05
CA PHE A 27 -16.22 -10.38 3.07
C PHE A 27 -16.58 -9.93 1.66
N ASN A 28 -15.59 -9.65 0.82
CA ASN A 28 -15.80 -9.22 -0.56
C ASN A 28 -16.56 -10.28 -1.37
N ARG A 29 -16.16 -11.55 -1.23
CA ARG A 29 -16.76 -12.67 -1.96
C ARG A 29 -18.19 -12.99 -1.51
N PHE A 30 -18.46 -12.98 -0.21
CA PHE A 30 -19.72 -13.51 0.34
C PHE A 30 -20.73 -12.43 0.74
N VAL A 31 -20.30 -11.18 0.99
CA VAL A 31 -21.18 -10.13 1.53
C VAL A 31 -21.16 -8.87 0.67
N LEU A 32 -19.98 -8.32 0.35
CA LEU A 32 -19.87 -7.01 -0.28
C LEU A 32 -20.66 -6.90 -1.60
N MET A 33 -20.63 -7.96 -2.42
CA MET A 33 -21.27 -7.99 -3.73
C MET A 33 -22.80 -8.07 -3.68
N SER A 34 -23.40 -8.41 -2.53
CA SER A 34 -24.87 -8.37 -2.35
C SER A 34 -25.36 -7.00 -1.85
N LEU A 35 -24.47 -6.09 -1.47
CA LEU A 35 -24.84 -4.78 -0.94
C LEU A 35 -25.15 -3.77 -2.06
N PRO A 36 -26.08 -2.81 -1.82
CA PRO A 36 -26.28 -1.66 -2.69
C PRO A 36 -25.00 -0.84 -2.88
N ILE A 37 -24.86 -0.18 -4.03
CA ILE A 37 -23.60 0.49 -4.43
C ILE A 37 -23.06 1.48 -3.37
N GLY A 38 -23.92 2.33 -2.80
CA GLY A 38 -23.48 3.31 -1.80
C GLY A 38 -22.92 2.65 -0.53
N ILE A 39 -23.60 1.61 -0.03
CA ILE A 39 -23.15 0.84 1.14
C ILE A 39 -21.87 0.09 0.78
N ARG A 40 -21.80 -0.50 -0.41
CA ARG A 40 -20.62 -1.21 -0.92
C ARG A 40 -19.39 -0.33 -0.93
N MET A 41 -19.51 0.90 -1.43
CA MET A 41 -18.40 1.86 -1.53
C MET A 41 -17.81 2.21 -0.15
N VAL A 42 -18.68 2.39 0.85
CA VAL A 42 -18.26 2.66 2.24
C VAL A 42 -17.64 1.40 2.85
N CYS A 43 -18.27 0.24 2.69
CA CYS A 43 -17.78 -1.03 3.21
C CYS A 43 -16.40 -1.37 2.65
N MET A 44 -16.15 -1.18 1.35
CA MET A 44 -14.84 -1.42 0.73
C MET A 44 -13.70 -0.70 1.44
N ILE A 45 -13.93 0.55 1.86
CA ILE A 45 -12.92 1.32 2.59
C ILE A 45 -12.76 0.75 3.99
N LEU A 46 -13.86 0.63 4.74
CA LEU A 46 -13.84 0.21 6.15
C LEU A 46 -13.29 -1.19 6.35
N THR A 47 -13.64 -2.14 5.48
CA THR A 47 -13.17 -3.52 5.62
C THR A 47 -11.70 -3.65 5.30
N TYR A 48 -11.15 -2.84 4.39
CA TYR A 48 -9.72 -2.87 4.07
C TYR A 48 -8.83 -2.62 5.29
N TRP A 49 -9.29 -1.81 6.25
CA TRP A 49 -8.60 -1.53 7.50
C TRP A 49 -8.40 -2.76 8.41
N LEU A 50 -9.11 -3.87 8.16
CA LEU A 50 -8.87 -5.13 8.88
C LEU A 50 -7.42 -5.62 8.71
N ILE A 51 -6.77 -5.31 7.58
CA ILE A 51 -5.36 -5.63 7.33
C ILE A 51 -4.44 -4.90 8.33
N ALA A 52 -4.72 -3.64 8.66
CA ALA A 52 -3.91 -2.85 9.58
C ALA A 52 -4.27 -3.07 11.07
N LEU A 53 -5.39 -3.75 11.37
CA LEU A 53 -5.92 -3.86 12.72
C LEU A 53 -4.92 -4.47 13.72
N ILE A 54 -4.38 -5.64 13.42
CA ILE A 54 -3.43 -6.32 14.32
C ILE A 54 -2.09 -5.57 14.41
N PRO A 55 -1.45 -5.12 13.31
CA PRO A 55 -0.29 -4.24 13.37
C PRO A 55 -0.52 -2.98 14.24
N ALA A 56 -1.68 -2.34 14.14
CA ALA A 56 -2.03 -1.17 14.92
C ALA A 56 -2.18 -1.50 16.42
N ILE A 57 -2.83 -2.62 16.77
CA ILE A 57 -2.92 -3.10 18.15
C ILE A 57 -1.52 -3.37 18.71
N VAL A 58 -0.65 -4.04 17.95
CA VAL A 58 0.74 -4.31 18.38
C VAL A 58 1.52 -3.03 18.60
N MET A 59 1.36 -2.02 17.73
CA MET A 59 1.93 -0.69 17.94
C MET A 59 1.48 -0.08 19.27
N ILE A 60 0.17 -0.10 19.56
CA ILE A 60 -0.41 0.47 20.78
C ILE A 60 0.09 -0.27 22.03
N VAL A 61 0.07 -1.61 22.02
CA VAL A 61 0.56 -2.46 23.13
C VAL A 61 2.05 -2.23 23.38
N ASN A 62 2.83 -2.00 22.34
CA ASN A 62 4.25 -1.67 22.45
C ASN A 62 4.51 -0.22 22.88
N LYS A 63 3.48 0.63 22.92
CA LYS A 63 3.58 2.08 23.15
C LYS A 63 4.48 2.77 22.12
N ASP A 64 4.55 2.20 20.91
CA ASP A 64 5.24 2.83 19.78
C ASP A 64 4.41 4.03 19.29
N LYS A 65 5.08 5.07 18.80
CA LYS A 65 4.46 6.25 18.19
C LYS A 65 4.45 6.12 16.67
N LEU A 66 3.56 6.85 15.99
CA LEU A 66 3.57 6.94 14.52
C LEU A 66 4.91 7.40 13.95
N THR A 67 5.65 8.25 14.68
CA THR A 67 7.00 8.69 14.30
C THR A 67 8.00 7.55 14.24
N ASP A 68 7.81 6.51 15.05
CA ASP A 68 8.67 5.32 15.06
C ASP A 68 8.38 4.39 13.87
N TYR A 69 7.35 4.71 13.09
CA TYR A 69 6.91 4.05 11.85
C TYR A 69 7.01 4.97 10.64
N GLY A 70 7.88 5.98 10.72
CA GLY A 70 8.25 6.80 9.57
C GLY A 70 7.28 7.92 9.22
N PHE A 71 6.27 8.20 10.04
CA PHE A 71 5.48 9.42 9.91
C PHE A 71 6.25 10.61 10.47
N SER A 72 6.09 11.78 9.86
CA SER A 72 6.66 13.03 10.38
C SER A 72 5.64 14.15 10.31
N LYS A 73 5.64 15.02 11.31
CA LYS A 73 4.85 16.25 11.32
C LYS A 73 5.56 17.41 10.61
N GLU A 74 6.83 17.23 10.23
CA GLU A 74 7.62 18.28 9.60
C GLU A 74 7.30 18.38 8.11
N LYS A 75 7.02 19.59 7.63
CA LYS A 75 6.83 19.88 6.19
C LYS A 75 5.82 18.94 5.52
N ILE A 76 4.67 18.71 6.17
CA ILE A 76 3.59 17.84 5.64
C ILE A 76 3.23 18.19 4.19
N GLY A 77 3.12 19.48 3.86
CA GLY A 77 2.86 19.92 2.48
C GLY A 77 3.91 19.40 1.47
N MET A 78 5.19 19.43 1.83
CA MET A 78 6.24 18.84 0.99
C MET A 78 6.16 17.32 0.92
N GLN A 79 5.78 16.66 2.01
CA GLN A 79 5.57 15.20 2.00
C GLN A 79 4.46 14.80 1.02
N ILE A 80 3.37 15.56 0.98
CA ILE A 80 2.26 15.35 0.04
C ILE A 80 2.72 15.60 -1.40
N ILE A 81 3.41 16.71 -1.66
CA ILE A 81 3.95 17.01 -3.00
C ILE A 81 4.89 15.90 -3.48
N VAL A 82 5.82 15.47 -2.63
CA VAL A 82 6.73 14.36 -2.93
C VAL A 82 5.96 13.08 -3.23
N GLY A 83 4.92 12.76 -2.45
CA GLY A 83 4.05 11.62 -2.71
C GLY A 83 3.37 11.69 -4.06
N ILE A 84 2.71 12.81 -4.38
CA ILE A 84 2.05 13.01 -5.68
C ILE A 84 3.05 12.85 -6.83
N LEU A 85 4.25 13.43 -6.71
CA LEU A 85 5.30 13.30 -7.73
C LEU A 85 5.75 11.85 -7.90
N ILE A 86 5.99 11.13 -6.81
CA ILE A 86 6.35 9.69 -6.85
C ILE A 86 5.26 8.91 -7.58
N GLY A 87 3.99 9.06 -7.17
CA GLY A 87 2.88 8.32 -7.76
C GLY A 87 2.66 8.65 -9.24
N THR A 88 2.78 9.92 -9.61
CA THR A 88 2.65 10.37 -11.00
C THR A 88 3.77 9.81 -11.88
N VAL A 89 5.03 9.90 -11.42
CA VAL A 89 6.19 9.35 -12.15
C VAL A 89 6.05 7.85 -12.31
N MET A 90 5.67 7.13 -11.25
CA MET A 90 5.40 5.70 -11.33
C MET A 90 4.30 5.38 -12.34
N SER A 91 3.19 6.12 -12.33
CA SER A 91 2.08 5.84 -13.24
C SER A 91 2.46 6.11 -14.71
N VAL A 92 3.28 7.14 -14.97
CA VAL A 92 3.83 7.36 -16.31
C VAL A 92 4.72 6.19 -16.75
N LEU A 93 5.66 5.76 -15.90
CA LEU A 93 6.65 4.75 -16.25
C LEU A 93 6.08 3.32 -16.29
N LEU A 94 5.19 2.98 -15.37
CA LEU A 94 4.67 1.63 -15.16
C LEU A 94 3.27 1.42 -15.74
N THR A 95 2.59 2.47 -16.18
CA THR A 95 1.26 2.35 -16.79
C THR A 95 1.18 3.00 -18.16
N LEU A 96 1.40 4.31 -18.25
CA LEU A 96 1.21 5.05 -19.51
C LEU A 96 2.17 4.55 -20.59
N ILE A 97 3.48 4.48 -20.32
CA ILE A 97 4.46 4.01 -21.29
C ILE A 97 4.12 2.59 -21.77
N PRO A 98 3.91 1.59 -20.89
CA PRO A 98 3.53 0.24 -21.30
C PRO A 98 2.28 0.20 -22.20
N HIS A 99 1.26 1.02 -21.95
CA HIS A 99 0.11 1.12 -22.87
C HIS A 99 0.52 1.59 -24.26
N GLN A 100 1.37 2.62 -24.36
CA GLN A 100 1.81 3.19 -25.64
C GLN A 100 2.69 2.24 -26.46
N ILE A 101 3.39 1.31 -25.82
CA ILE A 101 4.28 0.35 -26.50
C ILE A 101 3.66 -1.05 -26.65
N GLY A 102 2.35 -1.20 -26.42
CA GLY A 102 1.62 -2.45 -26.68
C GLY A 102 1.57 -3.46 -25.53
N PHE A 103 1.99 -3.08 -24.31
CA PHE A 103 1.92 -3.90 -23.11
C PHE A 103 0.78 -3.50 -22.15
N GLY A 104 -0.24 -2.77 -22.64
CA GLY A 104 -1.33 -2.24 -21.82
C GLY A 104 -2.08 -3.31 -21.03
N GLU A 105 -2.31 -4.49 -21.62
CA GLU A 105 -3.04 -5.59 -20.97
C GLU A 105 -2.41 -6.07 -19.64
N PHE A 106 -1.10 -5.88 -19.45
CA PHE A 106 -0.39 -6.29 -18.23
C PHE A 106 -0.50 -5.26 -17.09
N VAL A 107 -0.93 -4.05 -17.39
CA VAL A 107 -0.93 -2.90 -16.47
C VAL A 107 -2.29 -2.20 -16.40
N ASP A 108 -3.33 -2.85 -16.91
CA ASP A 108 -4.72 -2.37 -16.92
C ASP A 108 -5.43 -2.73 -15.60
N SER A 109 -6.24 -1.81 -15.07
CA SER A 109 -7.02 -2.07 -13.84
C SER A 109 -8.34 -2.82 -14.08
N GLY A 110 -8.73 -3.06 -15.33
CA GLY A 110 -10.03 -3.61 -15.74
C GLY A 110 -11.21 -2.67 -15.52
N LYS A 111 -10.98 -1.47 -14.95
CA LYS A 111 -12.01 -0.48 -14.65
C LYS A 111 -12.16 0.49 -15.83
N ARG A 112 -13.40 0.82 -16.17
CA ARG A 112 -13.77 1.76 -17.24
C ARG A 112 -14.76 2.78 -16.70
N TYR A 113 -14.25 3.81 -16.05
CA TYR A 113 -15.09 4.85 -15.45
C TYR A 113 -15.45 5.92 -16.48
N LYS A 114 -16.69 6.42 -16.39
CA LYS A 114 -17.25 7.43 -17.30
C LYS A 114 -17.50 8.76 -16.60
N TYR A 115 -17.75 8.73 -15.30
CA TYR A 115 -18.17 9.90 -14.54
C TYR A 115 -17.09 10.35 -13.57
N LEU A 116 -16.94 11.67 -13.42
CA LEU A 116 -15.93 12.29 -12.55
C LEU A 116 -15.97 11.75 -11.10
N TRP A 117 -17.17 11.52 -10.56
CA TRP A 117 -17.34 11.01 -9.19
C TRP A 117 -16.70 9.63 -8.98
N GLN A 118 -16.63 8.78 -10.02
CA GLN A 118 -16.01 7.46 -9.93
C GLN A 118 -14.50 7.59 -9.75
N PHE A 119 -13.87 8.51 -10.47
CA PHE A 119 -12.45 8.82 -10.30
C PHE A 119 -12.19 9.46 -8.94
N ILE A 120 -13.01 10.39 -8.48
CA ILE A 120 -12.89 10.98 -7.14
C ILE A 120 -12.95 9.89 -6.06
N TYR A 121 -13.91 8.97 -6.18
CA TYR A 121 -14.00 7.83 -5.28
C TYR A 121 -12.77 6.92 -5.36
N GLU A 122 -12.26 6.64 -6.56
CA GLU A 122 -11.07 5.81 -6.76
C GLU A 122 -9.83 6.40 -6.10
N PHE A 123 -9.59 7.70 -6.26
CA PHE A 123 -8.50 8.40 -5.56
C PHE A 123 -8.68 8.31 -4.05
N PHE A 124 -9.90 8.51 -3.55
CA PHE A 124 -10.19 8.40 -2.12
C PHE A 124 -9.94 6.97 -1.61
N TYR A 125 -10.43 5.96 -2.32
CA TYR A 125 -10.26 4.55 -1.99
C TYR A 125 -8.78 4.14 -2.03
N CYS A 126 -8.07 4.45 -3.11
CA CYS A 126 -6.66 4.09 -3.26
C CYS A 126 -5.77 4.79 -2.23
N ILE A 127 -6.06 6.04 -1.84
CA ILE A 127 -5.26 6.74 -0.83
C ILE A 127 -5.61 6.28 0.59
N PHE A 128 -6.89 6.30 0.97
CA PHE A 128 -7.31 6.12 2.37
C PHE A 128 -7.60 4.67 2.76
N ALA A 129 -7.81 3.78 1.80
CA ALA A 129 -7.89 2.35 2.04
C ALA A 129 -6.57 1.69 1.68
N ILE A 130 -6.22 1.62 0.38
CA ILE A 130 -5.08 0.82 -0.09
C ILE A 130 -3.74 1.38 0.40
N GLY A 131 -3.34 2.55 -0.09
CA GLY A 131 -2.06 3.17 0.21
C GLY A 131 -1.85 3.39 1.70
N LEU A 132 -2.87 3.90 2.42
CA LEU A 132 -2.79 4.15 3.86
C LEU A 132 -2.53 2.88 4.66
N VAL A 133 -3.32 1.83 4.42
CA VAL A 133 -3.22 0.57 5.15
C VAL A 133 -1.94 -0.15 4.79
N GLU A 134 -1.63 -0.29 3.51
CA GLU A 134 -0.49 -1.08 3.06
C GLU A 134 0.84 -0.40 3.39
N GLU A 135 0.99 0.91 3.17
CA GLU A 135 2.24 1.58 3.51
C GLU A 135 2.44 1.69 5.03
N PHE A 136 1.36 1.83 5.81
CA PHE A 136 1.45 1.71 7.27
C PHE A 136 1.97 0.32 7.69
N VAL A 137 1.43 -0.76 7.12
CA VAL A 137 1.81 -2.13 7.49
C VAL A 137 3.22 -2.46 7.01
N PHE A 138 3.55 -2.19 5.75
CA PHE A 138 4.80 -2.67 5.14
C PHE A 138 5.97 -1.71 5.35
N ARG A 139 5.80 -0.40 5.10
CA ARG A 139 6.89 0.59 5.18
C ARG A 139 6.98 1.28 6.53
N GLY A 140 5.87 1.33 7.26
CA GLY A 140 5.85 1.68 8.67
C GLY A 140 6.23 0.48 9.53
N PHE A 141 5.26 -0.38 9.83
CA PHE A 141 5.37 -1.41 10.84
C PHE A 141 6.44 -2.48 10.54
N ILE A 142 6.27 -3.26 9.47
CA ILE A 142 7.14 -4.41 9.15
C ILE A 142 8.59 -3.95 8.92
N PHE A 143 8.78 -2.94 8.08
CA PHE A 143 10.11 -2.38 7.79
C PHE A 143 10.83 -1.97 9.07
N GLU A 144 10.19 -1.19 9.96
CA GLU A 144 10.84 -0.71 11.18
C GLU A 144 11.12 -1.84 12.17
N LYS A 145 10.23 -2.82 12.29
CA LYS A 145 10.47 -4.00 13.13
C LYS A 145 11.68 -4.80 12.64
N ILE A 146 11.79 -5.03 11.33
CA ILE A 146 12.96 -5.71 10.74
C ILE A 146 14.23 -4.88 10.94
N LYS A 147 14.17 -3.57 10.70
CA LYS A 147 15.31 -2.66 10.88
C LYS A 147 15.82 -2.68 12.32
N ARG A 148 14.93 -2.68 13.32
CA ARG A 148 15.30 -2.77 14.75
C ARG A 148 15.96 -4.11 15.11
N VAL A 149 15.56 -5.21 14.47
CA VAL A 149 16.13 -6.54 14.71
C VAL A 149 17.50 -6.69 14.03
N ALA A 150 17.56 -6.32 12.75
CA ALA A 150 18.72 -6.55 11.88
C ALA A 150 19.78 -5.44 11.94
N GLY A 151 19.40 -4.23 12.34
CA GLY A 151 20.28 -3.06 12.42
C GLY A 151 20.75 -2.52 11.05
N LYS A 152 20.16 -2.97 9.94
CA LYS A 152 20.57 -2.57 8.58
C LYS A 152 19.35 -2.28 7.70
N ASP A 153 19.34 -1.09 7.09
CA ASP A 153 18.26 -0.65 6.20
C ASP A 153 18.05 -1.60 5.03
N ILE A 154 19.12 -2.05 4.39
CA ILE A 154 19.01 -2.92 3.21
C ILE A 154 18.31 -4.26 3.51
N ILE A 155 18.51 -4.81 4.72
CA ILE A 155 17.83 -6.04 5.14
C ILE A 155 16.33 -5.77 5.31
N ALA A 156 15.97 -4.62 5.90
CA ALA A 156 14.58 -4.20 6.04
C ALA A 156 13.91 -3.94 4.68
N VAL A 157 14.63 -3.33 3.73
CA VAL A 157 14.17 -3.15 2.34
C VAL A 157 13.84 -4.50 1.73
N ILE A 158 14.79 -5.44 1.74
CA ILE A 158 14.62 -6.75 1.07
C ILE A 158 13.46 -7.53 1.69
N ILE A 159 13.47 -7.71 3.02
CA ILE A 159 12.49 -8.57 3.68
C ILE A 159 11.08 -7.95 3.64
N SER A 160 10.94 -6.64 3.89
CA SER A 160 9.63 -5.99 3.83
C SER A 160 9.03 -6.04 2.42
N SER A 161 9.87 -5.87 1.39
CA SER A 161 9.45 -5.94 -0.01
C SER A 161 9.02 -7.35 -0.42
N ILE A 162 9.74 -8.39 0.05
CA ILE A 162 9.33 -9.78 -0.16
C ILE A 162 7.99 -10.05 0.52
N PHE A 163 7.80 -9.62 1.77
CA PHE A 163 6.53 -9.78 2.46
C PHE A 163 5.39 -9.04 1.76
N PHE A 164 5.66 -7.86 1.19
CA PHE A 164 4.69 -7.11 0.40
C PHE A 164 4.28 -7.83 -0.89
N GLY A 165 5.26 -8.41 -1.60
CA GLY A 165 4.99 -9.28 -2.74
C GLY A 165 4.16 -10.49 -2.34
N VAL A 166 4.61 -11.27 -1.35
CA VAL A 166 3.90 -12.48 -0.86
C VAL A 166 2.48 -12.17 -0.40
N PHE A 167 2.22 -11.00 0.18
CA PHE A 167 0.88 -10.56 0.56
C PHE A 167 -0.09 -10.52 -0.63
N HIS A 168 0.43 -10.32 -1.85
CA HIS A 168 -0.34 -10.33 -3.10
C HIS A 168 -0.51 -11.72 -3.72
N PHE A 169 -0.07 -12.80 -3.06
CA PHE A 169 -0.25 -14.18 -3.53
C PHE A 169 -1.71 -14.51 -3.90
N PHE A 170 -2.66 -13.94 -3.17
CA PHE A 170 -4.09 -14.13 -3.40
C PHE A 170 -4.61 -13.59 -4.74
N SER A 171 -3.83 -12.77 -5.45
CA SER A 171 -4.12 -12.37 -6.83
C SER A 171 -4.02 -13.53 -7.83
N GLY A 172 -3.31 -14.60 -7.49
CA GLY A 172 -3.07 -15.75 -8.37
C GLY A 172 -2.04 -15.52 -9.48
N ASN A 173 -1.35 -14.37 -9.50
CA ASN A 173 -0.40 -14.00 -10.55
C ASN A 173 1.02 -13.83 -10.00
N LEU A 174 1.93 -14.73 -10.40
CA LEU A 174 3.33 -14.69 -9.99
C LEU A 174 4.06 -13.42 -10.48
N VAL A 175 3.77 -12.95 -11.69
CA VAL A 175 4.34 -11.72 -12.25
C VAL A 175 3.93 -10.52 -11.40
N GLN A 176 2.65 -10.44 -11.05
CA GLN A 176 2.16 -9.40 -10.15
C GLN A 176 2.85 -9.47 -8.79
N MET A 177 3.02 -10.67 -8.22
CA MET A 177 3.69 -10.87 -6.94
C MET A 177 5.13 -10.33 -6.95
N VAL A 178 5.89 -10.62 -8.02
CA VAL A 178 7.27 -10.15 -8.20
C VAL A 178 7.31 -8.64 -8.44
N MET A 179 6.46 -8.11 -9.32
CA MET A 179 6.40 -6.68 -9.62
C MET A 179 6.03 -5.87 -8.37
N THR A 180 5.07 -6.36 -7.58
CA THR A 180 4.69 -5.72 -6.32
C THR A 180 5.84 -5.75 -5.31
N ALA A 181 6.65 -6.80 -5.26
CA ALA A 181 7.87 -6.80 -4.45
C ALA A 181 8.90 -5.76 -4.94
N CYS A 182 9.06 -5.58 -6.25
CA CYS A 182 9.94 -4.52 -6.81
C CYS A 182 9.43 -3.12 -6.46
N ILE A 183 8.12 -2.88 -6.53
CA ILE A 183 7.47 -1.64 -6.07
C ILE A 183 7.65 -1.47 -4.54
N GLY A 184 7.56 -2.58 -3.81
CA GLY A 184 8.06 -2.81 -2.45
C GLY A 184 9.34 -2.05 -2.15
N ALA A 185 10.38 -2.49 -2.86
CA ALA A 185 11.74 -2.01 -2.68
C ALA A 185 11.88 -0.56 -3.11
N PHE A 186 11.24 -0.18 -4.23
CA PHE A 186 11.24 1.20 -4.73
C PHE A 186 10.71 2.19 -3.67
N PHE A 187 9.54 1.94 -3.08
CA PHE A 187 9.02 2.81 -2.01
C PHE A 187 9.91 2.85 -0.77
N CYS A 188 10.54 1.73 -0.40
CA CYS A 188 11.52 1.76 0.69
C CYS A 188 12.70 2.69 0.34
N PHE A 189 13.21 2.64 -0.89
CA PHE A 189 14.28 3.54 -1.34
C PHE A 189 13.82 5.00 -1.40
N CYS A 190 12.61 5.28 -1.89
CA CYS A 190 12.05 6.63 -1.87
C CYS A 190 12.06 7.20 -0.46
N ARG A 191 11.55 6.46 0.53
CA ARG A 191 11.56 6.89 1.94
C ARG A 191 12.95 7.10 2.51
N LEU A 192 13.93 6.27 2.15
CA LEU A 192 15.29 6.37 2.68
C LEU A 192 16.14 7.45 2.01
N LYS A 193 15.87 7.79 0.74
CA LYS A 193 16.77 8.60 -0.09
C LYS A 193 16.17 9.94 -0.52
N ILE A 194 14.85 10.06 -0.60
CA ILE A 194 14.19 11.31 -1.02
C ILE A 194 13.92 12.19 0.19
N LYS A 195 14.36 13.44 0.11
CA LYS A 195 14.14 14.44 1.17
C LYS A 195 12.64 14.70 1.38
N ASN A 196 12.22 14.77 2.64
CA ASN A 196 10.82 14.89 3.03
C ASN A 196 9.93 13.74 2.52
N SER A 197 10.49 12.56 2.20
CA SER A 197 9.70 11.37 1.91
C SER A 197 9.47 10.59 3.21
N SER A 198 8.27 10.69 3.76
CA SER A 198 7.86 9.93 4.94
C SER A 198 6.92 8.79 4.55
N THR A 199 6.46 7.99 5.51
CA THR A 199 5.37 7.02 5.26
C THR A 199 4.13 7.71 4.69
N LEU A 200 3.83 8.95 5.09
CA LEU A 200 2.75 9.75 4.47
C LEU A 200 3.00 10.00 2.98
N SER A 201 4.23 10.32 2.58
CA SER A 201 4.56 10.50 1.16
C SER A 201 4.31 9.22 0.37
N LEU A 202 4.66 8.07 0.93
CA LEU A 202 4.43 6.78 0.29
C LEU A 202 2.94 6.45 0.20
N ILE A 203 2.16 6.73 1.24
CA ILE A 203 0.69 6.55 1.24
C ILE A 203 0.06 7.33 0.06
N ILE A 204 0.44 8.60 -0.07
CA ILE A 204 -0.06 9.44 -1.17
C ILE A 204 0.46 8.92 -2.51
N GLY A 205 1.74 8.59 -2.63
CA GLY A 205 2.33 8.12 -3.88
C GLY A 205 1.76 6.80 -4.36
N HIS A 206 1.57 5.84 -3.47
CA HIS A 206 0.92 4.56 -3.74
C HIS A 206 -0.54 4.77 -4.17
N GLY A 207 -1.33 5.51 -3.39
CA GLY A 207 -2.73 5.75 -3.74
C GLY A 207 -2.92 6.54 -5.04
N VAL A 208 -2.06 7.52 -5.32
CA VAL A 208 -2.06 8.27 -6.60
C VAL A 208 -1.67 7.37 -7.76
N TYR A 209 -0.63 6.54 -7.59
CA TYR A 209 -0.20 5.59 -8.61
C TYR A 209 -1.36 4.66 -9.00
N ASP A 210 -1.98 3.99 -8.03
CA ASP A 210 -3.06 3.04 -8.26
C ASP A 210 -4.29 3.70 -8.91
N ALA A 211 -4.69 4.88 -8.43
CA ALA A 211 -5.83 5.59 -8.99
C ALA A 211 -5.58 6.02 -10.45
N LEU A 212 -4.35 6.45 -10.76
CA LEU A 212 -3.98 6.85 -12.13
C LEU A 212 -3.96 5.66 -13.09
N ILE A 213 -3.76 4.42 -12.62
CA ILE A 213 -3.93 3.23 -13.48
C ILE A 213 -5.33 3.22 -14.10
N THR A 214 -6.35 3.46 -13.29
CA THR A 214 -7.75 3.51 -13.75
C THR A 214 -8.05 4.73 -14.63
N VAL A 215 -7.39 5.86 -14.37
CA VAL A 215 -7.49 7.05 -15.23
C VAL A 215 -6.98 6.74 -16.64
N PHE A 216 -5.77 6.18 -16.75
CA PHE A 216 -5.20 5.83 -18.05
C PHE A 216 -6.01 4.73 -18.74
N ALA A 217 -6.41 3.68 -18.02
CA ALA A 217 -7.22 2.60 -18.58
C ALA A 217 -8.60 3.05 -19.09
N SER A 218 -9.16 4.14 -18.54
CA SER A 218 -10.44 4.71 -18.98
C SER A 218 -10.28 5.80 -20.06
N ALA A 219 -9.08 6.34 -20.25
CA ALA A 219 -8.81 7.43 -21.20
C ALA A 219 -8.13 6.94 -22.49
N LEU A 220 -7.41 5.83 -22.44
CA LEU A 220 -6.65 5.27 -23.57
C LEU A 220 -7.43 4.20 -24.36
N LEU A 221 -8.60 3.77 -23.87
CA LEU A 221 -9.49 2.77 -24.45
C LEU A 221 -10.93 3.29 -24.49
#